data_AF-A0A938AXL8-F1
#
_entry.id   AF-A0A938AXL8-F1
#
_cell.length_a   1.000
_cell.length_b   1.000
_cell.length_c   1.000
_cell.angle_alpha   90.00
_cell.angle_beta   90.00
_cell.angle_gamma   90.00
#
_symmetry.space_group_name_H-M   'P 1'
#
loop_
_entity.id
_entity.type
_entity.pdbx_description
1 polymer ?
#
loop_
_entity_poly.entity_id
_entity_poly.type
_entity_poly.pdbx_seq_one_letter_code
_entity_poly.pdbx_strand_id
1 'polypeptide(L)'
;MPEEIKGWNWGAFLMSWIWGIGNKVWIALLALILGIIMSIVLGIKGNEWAWRSKTWNSVEHFKKTQRTWAVVGIILLVLGIVMSVLVAVLYASGGAIQFN
;
A
#
# COMPACT_ATOMS: atom_id res chain seq x y z
N MET A 1 19.00 -7.76 -10.29
CA MET A 1 18.48 -7.42 -8.95
C MET A 1 18.81 -8.58 -8.01
N PRO A 2 19.22 -8.35 -6.76
CA PRO A 2 19.47 -9.43 -5.80
C PRO A 2 18.24 -10.33 -5.63
N GLU A 3 18.45 -11.64 -5.51
CA GLU A 3 17.37 -12.62 -5.29
C GLU A 3 16.58 -12.33 -4.02
N GLU A 4 17.26 -11.86 -2.98
CA GLU A 4 16.72 -11.61 -1.64
C GLU A 4 15.73 -10.43 -1.55
N ILE A 5 15.53 -9.68 -2.64
CA ILE A 5 14.50 -8.63 -2.72
C ILE A 5 13.40 -8.96 -3.73
N LYS A 6 13.41 -10.16 -4.31
CA LYS A 6 12.26 -10.68 -5.04
C LYS A 6 11.14 -11.02 -4.06
N GLY A 7 9.91 -10.89 -4.52
CA GLY A 7 8.72 -11.20 -3.75
C GLY A 7 7.73 -10.05 -3.74
N TRP A 8 6.62 -10.27 -3.04
CA TRP A 8 5.50 -9.34 -2.96
C TRP A 8 5.88 -8.05 -2.22
N ASN A 9 5.49 -6.91 -2.77
CA ASN A 9 5.65 -5.61 -2.15
C ASN A 9 4.32 -5.10 -1.57
N TRP A 10 4.12 -5.35 -0.28
CA TRP A 10 2.94 -4.89 0.45
C TRP A 10 2.78 -3.37 0.46
N GLY A 11 3.88 -2.61 0.51
CA GLY A 11 3.84 -1.16 0.46
C GLY A 11 3.29 -0.65 -0.88
N ALA A 12 3.79 -1.21 -1.97
CA ALA A 12 3.38 -0.87 -3.33
C ALA A 12 1.93 -1.28 -3.62
N PHE A 13 1.49 -2.45 -3.15
CA PHE A 13 0.11 -2.89 -3.28
C PHE A 13 -0.88 -2.01 -2.50
N LEU A 14 -0.58 -1.74 -1.22
CA LEU A 14 -1.51 -1.04 -0.33
C LEU A 14 -1.57 0.47 -0.58
N MET A 15 -0.46 1.10 -0.98
CA MET A 15 -0.37 2.56 -1.13
C MET A 15 -0.09 3.03 -2.56
N SER A 16 0.00 2.11 -3.52
CA SER A 16 0.02 2.34 -4.97
C SER A 16 0.81 3.59 -5.41
N TRP A 17 0.12 4.66 -5.82
CA TRP A 17 0.71 5.89 -6.36
C TRP A 17 1.52 6.66 -5.31
N ILE A 18 1.11 6.65 -4.03
CA ILE A 18 1.83 7.31 -2.92
C ILE A 18 3.19 6.65 -2.73
N TRP A 19 3.18 5.32 -2.64
CA TRP A 19 4.41 4.52 -2.59
C TRP A 19 5.27 4.76 -3.84
N GLY A 20 4.63 4.89 -5.01
CA GLY A 20 5.29 5.18 -6.28
C GLY A 20 6.11 6.46 -6.26
N ILE A 21 5.52 7.57 -5.77
CA ILE A 21 6.21 8.86 -5.65
C ILE A 21 7.47 8.72 -4.77
N GLY A 22 7.33 8.13 -3.57
CA GLY A 22 8.47 7.98 -2.65
C GLY A 22 9.57 7.04 -3.15
N ASN A 23 9.23 6.12 -4.04
CA ASN A 23 10.18 5.18 -4.66
C ASN A 23 10.57 5.56 -6.10
N LYS A 24 10.14 6.72 -6.62
CA LYS A 24 10.36 7.15 -8.02
C LYS A 24 9.89 6.13 -9.07
N VAL A 25 8.82 5.40 -8.77
CA VAL A 25 8.16 4.44 -9.67
C VAL A 25 6.93 5.10 -10.28
N TRP A 26 7.13 5.93 -11.31
CA TRP A 26 6.07 6.77 -11.88
C TRP A 26 4.94 6.00 -12.55
N ILE A 27 5.21 4.78 -13.05
CA ILE A 27 4.15 3.90 -13.58
C ILE A 27 3.10 3.57 -12.52
N ALA A 28 3.42 3.69 -11.23
CA ALA A 28 2.44 3.52 -10.15
C ALA A 28 1.29 4.54 -10.20
N LEU A 29 1.47 5.69 -10.87
CA LEU A 29 0.40 6.67 -11.08
C LEU A 29 -0.76 6.09 -11.91
N LEU A 30 -0.52 5.05 -12.71
CA LEU A 30 -1.60 4.35 -13.44
C LEU A 30 -2.62 3.70 -12.50
N ALA A 31 -2.29 3.50 -11.22
CA ALA A 31 -3.25 3.00 -10.23
C ALA A 31 -4.41 3.97 -9.98
N LEU A 32 -4.25 5.26 -10.29
CA LEU A 32 -5.36 6.23 -10.23
C LEU A 32 -6.43 5.99 -11.31
N ILE A 33 -6.09 5.27 -12.39
CA ILE A 33 -6.99 4.98 -13.52
C ILE A 33 -7.40 3.50 -13.49
N LEU A 34 -6.43 2.60 -13.31
CA LEU A 34 -6.62 1.15 -13.36
C LEU A 34 -6.95 0.51 -12.00
N GLY A 35 -6.88 1.29 -10.92
CA GLY A 35 -7.24 0.87 -9.57
C GLY A 35 -6.49 -0.39 -9.12
N ILE A 36 -7.27 -1.37 -8.64
CA ILE A 36 -6.76 -2.61 -8.04
C ILE A 36 -5.86 -3.43 -8.97
N ILE A 37 -6.11 -3.40 -10.28
CA ILE A 37 -5.30 -4.15 -11.26
C ILE A 37 -3.86 -3.66 -11.20
N MET A 38 -3.66 -2.34 -11.25
CA MET A 38 -2.32 -1.78 -11.16
C MET A 38 -1.73 -1.96 -9.76
N SER A 39 -2.53 -1.90 -8.69
CA SER A 39 -2.04 -2.22 -7.34
C SER A 39 -1.49 -3.64 -7.26
N ILE A 40 -2.15 -4.63 -7.87
CA ILE A 40 -1.64 -6.01 -7.92
C ILE A 40 -0.34 -6.09 -8.72
N VAL A 41 -0.28 -5.44 -9.88
CA VAL A 41 0.97 -5.36 -10.69
C VAL A 41 2.09 -4.74 -9.87
N LEU A 42 1.82 -3.68 -9.11
CA LEU A 42 2.77 -3.06 -8.18
C LEU A 42 3.14 -3.99 -7.03
N GLY A 43 2.23 -4.81 -6.52
CA GLY A 43 2.54 -5.86 -5.56
C GLY A 43 3.56 -6.87 -6.09
N ILE A 44 3.44 -7.27 -7.36
CA ILE A 44 4.33 -8.26 -8.00
C ILE A 44 5.66 -7.64 -8.42
N LYS A 45 5.63 -6.48 -9.07
CA LYS A 45 6.78 -5.85 -9.74
C LYS A 45 7.40 -4.70 -8.95
N GLY A 46 6.75 -4.23 -7.89
CA GLY A 46 7.13 -3.02 -7.16
C GLY A 46 8.56 -3.07 -6.63
N ASN A 47 8.99 -4.20 -6.06
CA ASN A 47 10.38 -4.34 -5.60
C ASN A 47 11.39 -4.18 -6.76
N GLU A 48 11.11 -4.79 -7.90
CA GLU A 48 11.94 -4.69 -9.10
C GLU A 48 12.02 -3.26 -9.63
N TRP A 49 10.87 -2.59 -9.75
CA TRP A 49 10.81 -1.23 -10.26
C TRP A 49 11.45 -0.22 -9.29
N ALA A 50 11.21 -0.35 -7.99
CA ALA A 50 11.81 0.53 -6.98
C ALA A 50 13.34 0.32 -6.86
N TRP A 51 13.83 -0.90 -7.05
CA TRP A 51 15.26 -1.16 -7.08
C TRP A 51 15.96 -0.46 -8.25
N ARG A 52 15.31 -0.44 -9.43
CA ARG A 52 15.85 0.15 -10.66
C ARG A 52 15.67 1.66 -10.77
N SER A 53 14.74 2.26 -10.01
CA SER A 53 14.35 3.67 -10.17
C SER A 53 15.27 4.68 -9.48
N LYS A 54 16.07 4.25 -8.50
CA LYS A 54 17.03 5.12 -7.78
C LYS A 54 18.19 4.33 -7.18
N THR A 55 19.23 5.04 -6.77
CA THR A 55 20.37 4.46 -6.06
C THR A 55 20.02 4.11 -4.62
N TRP A 56 20.55 2.98 -4.16
CA TRP A 56 20.39 2.46 -2.80
C TRP A 56 21.76 2.19 -2.19
N ASN A 57 21.96 2.59 -0.94
CA ASN A 57 23.24 2.42 -0.25
C ASN A 57 23.62 0.94 -0.04
N SER A 58 22.62 0.08 0.18
CA SER A 58 22.77 -1.37 0.29
C SER A 58 21.42 -2.07 0.08
N VAL A 59 21.45 -3.40 0.02
CA VAL A 59 20.22 -4.21 -0.05
C VAL A 59 19.42 -4.14 1.25
N GLU A 60 20.10 -4.09 2.39
CA GLU A 60 19.49 -3.92 3.71
C GLU A 60 18.78 -2.58 3.82
N HIS A 61 19.39 -1.51 3.30
CA HIS A 61 18.76 -0.20 3.25
C HIS A 61 17.46 -0.24 2.43
N PHE A 62 17.47 -0.88 1.26
CA PHE A 62 16.25 -1.10 0.47
C PHE A 62 15.19 -1.89 1.22
N LYS A 63 15.55 -3.04 1.79
CA LYS A 63 14.63 -3.92 2.55
C LYS A 63 14.03 -3.18 3.74
N LYS A 64 14.82 -2.38 4.45
CA LYS A 64 14.34 -1.54 5.56
C LYS A 64 13.30 -0.54 5.07
N THR A 65 13.57 0.19 3.98
CA THR A 65 12.61 1.13 3.40
C THR A 65 11.32 0.45 2.94
N GLN A 66 11.39 -0.67 2.21
CA GLN A 66 10.19 -1.39 1.77
C GLN A 66 9.40 -1.97 2.95
N ARG A 67 10.08 -2.42 4.02
CA ARG A 67 9.43 -2.84 5.26
C ARG A 67 8.70 -1.71 5.95
N THR A 68 9.27 -0.51 6.03
CA THR A 68 8.58 0.66 6.57
C THR A 68 7.31 0.97 5.77
N TRP A 69 7.38 0.96 4.44
CA TRP A 69 6.18 1.10 3.62
C TRP A 69 5.15 0.00 3.91
N ALA A 70 5.56 -1.27 3.94
CA ALA A 70 4.64 -2.37 4.26
C ALA A 70 3.92 -2.16 5.61
N VAL A 71 4.66 -1.79 6.65
CA VAL A 71 4.11 -1.54 8.00
C VAL A 71 3.13 -0.36 7.98
N VAL A 72 3.51 0.77 7.39
CA VAL A 72 2.62 1.95 7.29
C VAL A 72 1.35 1.61 6.53
N GLY A 73 1.46 0.92 5.39
CA GLY A 73 0.30 0.50 4.61
C GLY A 73 -0.64 -0.41 5.39
N ILE A 74 -0.11 -1.36 6.15
CA ILE A 74 -0.91 -2.27 6.99
C ILE A 74 -1.59 -1.50 8.13
N ILE A 75 -0.90 -0.58 8.80
CA ILE A 75 -1.48 0.25 9.86
C ILE A 75 -2.66 1.07 9.31
N LEU A 76 -2.47 1.73 8.17
CA LEU A 76 -3.54 2.53 7.54
C LEU A 76 -4.73 1.66 7.13
N LEU A 77 -4.50 0.46 6.60
CA LEU A 77 -5.56 -0.48 6.27
C LEU A 77 -6.37 -0.89 7.51
N VAL A 78 -5.68 -1.28 8.59
CA VAL A 78 -6.34 -1.70 9.84
C VAL A 78 -7.14 -0.55 10.45
N LEU A 79 -6.56 0.64 10.53
CA LEU A 79 -7.27 1.83 11.03
C LEU A 79 -8.50 2.15 10.16
N GLY A 80 -8.38 2.06 8.84
CA GLY A 80 -9.49 2.27 7.91
C GLY A 80 -10.63 1.27 8.12
N ILE A 81 -10.31 -0.01 8.32
CA ILE A 81 -11.30 -1.06 8.61
C ILE A 81 -11.99 -0.79 9.95
N VAL A 82 -11.23 -0.53 11.01
CA VAL A 82 -11.79 -0.25 12.34
C VAL A 82 -12.73 0.95 12.30
N MET A 83 -12.30 2.05 11.69
CA MET A 83 -13.13 3.25 11.54
C MET A 83 -14.40 2.98 10.72
N SER A 84 -14.29 2.21 9.63
CA SER A 84 -15.45 1.85 8.80
C SER A 84 -16.48 1.02 9.57
N VAL A 85 -16.01 0.06 10.38
CA VAL A 85 -16.88 -0.76 11.24
C VAL A 85 -17.53 0.10 12.31
N LEU A 86 -16.78 0.96 13.01
CA LEU A 86 -17.32 1.86 14.02
C LEU A 86 -18.42 2.76 13.46
N VAL A 87 -18.17 3.36 12.29
CA VAL A 87 -19.15 4.19 11.58
C VAL A 87 -20.39 3.38 11.21
N ALA A 88 -20.24 2.17 10.66
CA ALA A 88 -21.37 1.30 10.31
C ALA A 88 -22.24 0.94 11.54
N VAL A 89 -21.60 0.64 12.67
CA VAL A 89 -22.29 0.33 13.93
C VAL A 89 -23.07 1.54 14.45
N LEU A 90 -22.48 2.74 14.42
CA LEU A 90 -23.16 3.98 14.83
C LEU A 90 -24.36 4.32 13.94
N TYR A 91 -24.25 4.14 12.62
CA TYR A 91 -25.38 4.33 11.71
C TYR A 91 -26.51 3.32 11.98
N ALA A 92 -26.17 2.05 12.21
CA ALA A 92 -27.15 1.01 12.51
C ALA A 92 -27.86 1.23 13.86
N SER A 93 -27.13 1.70 14.89
CA SER A 93 -27.73 1.97 16.21
C SER A 93 -28.54 3.27 16.24
N GLY A 94 -28.13 4.30 15.51
CA GLY A 94 -28.90 5.55 15.37
C GLY A 94 -30.22 5.36 14.60
N GLY A 95 -30.22 4.52 13.56
CA GLY A 95 -31.44 4.14 12.83
C GLY A 95 -32.45 3.37 13.68
N ALA A 96 -31.97 2.57 14.66
CA ALA A 96 -32.84 1.82 15.57
C ALA A 96 -33.60 2.70 16.60
N ILE A 97 -33.13 3.93 16.86
CA ILE A 97 -33.75 4.85 17.83
C ILE A 97 -34.92 5.64 17.21
N GLN A 98 -34.98 5.79 15.89
CA GLN A 98 -36.03 6.56 15.20
C GLN A 98 -37.32 5.75 14.94
N PHE A 99 -37.34 4.44 15.20
CA PHE A 99 -38.49 3.55 14.99
C PHE A 99 -39.19 3.09 16.28
N ASN A 100 -38.94 3.75 17.41
CA ASN A 100 -39.61 3.49 18.69
C ASN A 100 -40.40 4.71 19.18
#